data_AF-A0A524ET53-F1
#
_entry.id   AF-A0A524ET53-F1
#
_cell.length_a   1.000
_cell.length_b   1.000
_cell.length_c   1.000
_cell.angle_alpha   90.00
_cell.angle_beta   90.00
_cell.angle_gamma   90.00
#
_symmetry.space_group_name_H-M   'P 1'
#
loop_
_entity.id
_entity.type
_entity.pdbx_description
1 polymer ?
#
loop_
_entity_poly.entity_id
_entity_poly.type
_entity_poly.pdbx_seq_one_letter_code
_entity_poly.pdbx_strand_id
1 'polypeptide(L)'
;MTDFEDKVLELLEKINKKLDMLLGSSDKEISGSSKGEGYVKPSAVVEKQEEEQKALEKPPVEGRRVCPECGSTDFRTEEDKSQILHQMGGIKIYAKKNICKKCGYEL
;
A
#
# COMPACT_ATOMS: atom_id res chain seq x y z
N MET A 1 -4.39 20.04 47.69
CA MET A 1 -4.04 19.36 46.44
C MET A 1 -2.78 18.56 46.70
N THR A 2 -2.70 17.33 46.22
CA THR A 2 -1.49 16.52 46.35
C THR A 2 -0.40 17.06 45.41
N ASP A 3 0.88 16.96 45.76
CA ASP A 3 2.00 17.40 44.88
C ASP A 3 1.94 16.79 43.47
N PHE A 4 1.26 15.65 43.34
CA PHE A 4 0.99 14.99 42.07
C PHE A 4 -0.08 15.73 41.25
N GLU A 5 -1.19 16.14 41.87
CA GLU A 5 -2.25 16.92 41.21
C GLU A 5 -1.70 18.24 40.65
N ASP A 6 -0.84 18.92 41.40
CA ASP A 6 -0.25 20.19 40.96
C ASP A 6 0.67 19.99 39.73
N LYS A 7 1.45 18.91 39.71
CA LYS A 7 2.28 18.54 38.54
C LYS A 7 1.44 18.15 37.33
N VAL A 8 0.30 17.48 37.54
CA VAL A 8 -0.63 17.11 36.47
C VAL A 8 -1.29 18.36 35.88
N LEU A 9 -1.72 19.30 36.71
CA LEU A 9 -2.27 20.58 36.27
C LEU A 9 -1.23 21.40 35.49
N GLU A 10 0.00 21.47 35.97
CA GLU A 10 1.09 22.15 35.27
C GLU A 10 1.39 21.51 33.91
N LEU A 11 1.28 20.17 33.80
CA LEU A 11 1.46 19.46 32.54
C LEU A 11 0.33 19.76 31.55
N LEU A 12 -0.92 19.77 32.01
CA LEU A 12 -2.09 20.09 31.19
C LEU A 12 -2.02 21.53 30.64
N GLU A 13 -1.59 22.49 31.46
CA GLU A 13 -1.34 23.87 31.01
C GLU A 13 -0.24 23.96 29.95
N LYS A 14 0.85 23.19 30.11
CA LYS A 14 1.93 23.11 29.11
C LYS A 14 1.44 22.53 27.79
N ILE A 15 0.53 21.56 27.82
CA ILE A 15 -0.08 20.98 26.62
C ILE A 15 -0.96 22.02 25.92
N ASN A 16 -1.83 22.72 26.64
CA ASN A 16 -2.67 23.78 26.06
C ASN A 16 -1.84 24.88 25.40
N LYS A 17 -0.79 25.37 26.06
CA LYS A 17 0.13 26.37 25.47
C LYS A 17 0.78 25.88 24.17
N LYS A 18 1.16 24.60 24.11
CA LYS A 18 1.74 24.01 22.89
C LYS A 18 0.71 23.87 21.77
N LEU A 19 -0.54 23.52 22.11
CA LEU A 19 -1.63 23.44 21.15
C LEU A 19 -1.96 24.82 20.57
N ASP A 20 -2.03 25.86 21.40
CA ASP A 20 -2.25 27.25 20.93
C ASP A 20 -1.12 27.74 20.01
N MET A 21 0.14 27.36 20.30
CA MET A 21 1.27 27.67 19.41
C MET A 21 1.20 26.94 18.07
N LEU A 22 0.73 25.68 18.05
CA LEU A 22 0.50 24.95 16.81
C LEU A 22 -0.67 25.55 16.02
N LEU A 23 -1.77 25.86 16.69
CA LEU A 23 -2.99 26.39 16.09
C LEU A 23 -2.78 27.82 15.56
N GLY A 24 -2.12 28.68 16.32
CA GLY A 24 -1.75 30.03 15.89
C GLY A 24 -0.72 30.06 14.74
N SER A 25 -0.02 28.95 14.48
CA SER A 25 0.82 28.77 13.29
C SER A 25 0.02 28.32 12.06
N SER A 26 -1.19 27.79 12.25
CA SER A 26 -2.12 27.39 11.18
C SER A 26 -3.15 28.44 10.78
N ASP A 27 -3.34 29.51 11.56
CA ASP A 27 -4.26 30.61 11.26
C ASP A 27 -3.65 31.71 10.38
N LYS A 28 -2.79 31.32 9.43
CA LYS A 28 -2.48 32.17 8.26
C LYS A 28 -3.59 31.95 7.23
N GLU A 29 -4.71 32.62 7.47
CA GLU A 29 -5.84 32.90 6.56
C GLU A 29 -6.02 31.95 5.36
N ILE A 30 -6.89 30.94 5.51
CA ILE A 30 -7.87 30.65 4.47
C ILE A 30 -9.08 31.52 4.81
N SER A 31 -9.11 32.69 4.18
CA SER A 31 -10.24 33.60 4.16
C SER A 31 -11.51 32.89 3.68
N GLY A 32 -12.49 32.74 4.57
CA GLY A 32 -13.87 32.47 4.20
C GLY A 32 -14.49 33.72 3.56
N SER A 33 -14.12 34.04 2.32
CA SER A 33 -14.84 35.03 1.53
C SER A 33 -16.12 34.40 0.99
N SER A 34 -17.26 34.91 1.45
CA SER A 34 -18.55 34.63 0.85
C SER A 34 -18.65 35.35 -0.50
N LYS A 35 -18.15 34.72 -1.57
CA LYS A 35 -18.58 34.80 -2.99
C LYS A 35 -17.40 34.49 -3.92
N GLY A 36 -17.49 33.37 -4.64
CA GLY A 36 -16.63 33.06 -5.78
C GLY A 36 -16.06 31.65 -5.74
N GLU A 37 -16.64 30.79 -6.57
CA GLU A 37 -16.01 29.67 -7.31
C GLU A 37 -15.20 28.61 -6.51
N GLY A 38 -15.70 27.37 -6.53
CA GLY A 38 -14.87 26.17 -6.33
C GLY A 38 -15.00 25.47 -4.97
N TYR A 39 -16.22 25.13 -4.54
CA TYR A 39 -16.44 24.25 -3.40
C TYR A 39 -15.92 22.83 -3.70
N VAL A 40 -14.73 22.48 -3.21
CA VAL A 40 -14.24 21.09 -3.23
C VAL A 40 -14.79 20.38 -2.00
N LYS A 41 -15.66 19.40 -2.23
CA LYS A 41 -16.29 18.58 -1.19
C LYS A 41 -15.21 17.82 -0.40
N PRO A 42 -15.30 17.75 0.95
CA PRO A 42 -14.37 16.99 1.80
C PRO A 42 -14.19 15.51 1.44
N SER A 43 -15.17 14.94 0.74
CA SER A 43 -15.14 13.56 0.22
C SER A 43 -13.99 13.31 -0.75
N ALA A 44 -13.56 14.32 -1.52
CA ALA A 44 -12.50 14.18 -2.51
C ALA A 44 -11.08 14.12 -1.90
N VAL A 45 -10.93 14.52 -0.63
CA VAL A 45 -9.64 14.48 0.07
C VAL A 45 -9.39 13.08 0.64
N VAL A 46 -10.45 12.37 1.05
CA VAL A 46 -10.38 10.98 1.56
C VAL A 46 -10.08 9.99 0.42
N GLU A 47 -10.73 10.16 -0.75
CA GLU A 47 -10.46 9.32 -1.93
C GLU A 47 -9.00 9.41 -2.41
N LYS A 48 -8.39 10.60 -2.31
CA LYS A 48 -6.99 10.82 -2.70
C LYS A 48 -6.00 10.10 -1.77
N GLN A 49 -6.31 10.04 -0.48
CA GLN A 49 -5.46 9.38 0.52
C GLN A 49 -5.57 7.84 0.44
N GLU A 50 -6.74 7.29 0.10
CA GLU A 50 -6.93 5.85 -0.10
C GLU A 50 -6.24 5.33 -1.37
N GLU A 51 -6.20 6.10 -2.47
CA GLU A 51 -5.48 5.73 -3.70
C GLU A 51 -3.96 5.65 -3.50
N GLU A 52 -3.39 6.56 -2.72
CA GLU A 52 -1.94 6.59 -2.42
C GLU A 52 -1.52 5.43 -1.50
N GLN A 53 -2.36 5.03 -0.54
CA GLN A 53 -2.12 3.86 0.32
C GLN A 53 -2.23 2.54 -0.47
N LYS A 54 -3.19 2.42 -1.38
CA LYS A 54 -3.34 1.26 -2.26
C LYS A 54 -2.20 1.12 -3.30
N ALA A 55 -1.46 2.20 -3.58
CA ALA A 55 -0.28 2.16 -4.44
C ALA A 55 0.98 1.65 -3.69
N LEU A 56 1.04 1.81 -2.37
CA LEU A 56 2.17 1.39 -1.53
C LEU A 56 2.11 -0.09 -1.13
N GLU A 57 0.92 -0.69 -1.06
CA GLU A 57 0.70 -2.12 -0.77
C GLU A 57 0.85 -3.06 -1.97
N LYS A 58 1.54 -2.66 -3.05
CA LYS A 58 2.00 -3.67 -4.02
C LYS A 58 3.17 -4.38 -3.37
N PRO A 59 3.02 -5.65 -2.92
CA PRO A 59 4.15 -6.38 -2.36
C PRO A 59 5.29 -6.36 -3.38
N PRO A 60 6.55 -6.30 -2.91
CA PRO A 60 7.72 -6.20 -3.77
C PRO A 60 7.66 -7.29 -4.85
N VAL A 61 7.69 -6.86 -6.11
CA VAL A 61 7.58 -7.71 -7.30
C VAL A 61 8.92 -8.42 -7.56
N GLU A 62 9.49 -9.04 -6.53
CA GLU A 62 10.72 -9.83 -6.65
C GLU A 62 10.46 -11.21 -7.29
N GLY A 63 9.20 -11.51 -7.62
CA GLY A 63 8.78 -12.79 -8.20
C GLY A 63 8.48 -12.82 -9.69
N ARG A 64 8.62 -11.71 -10.44
CA ARG A 64 8.40 -11.77 -11.91
C ARG A 64 9.54 -12.53 -12.55
N ARG A 65 9.33 -13.83 -12.79
CA ARG A 65 10.21 -14.63 -13.66
C ARG A 65 10.36 -13.90 -14.99
N VAL A 66 11.60 -13.69 -15.40
CA VAL A 66 11.98 -13.09 -16.68
C VAL A 66 12.54 -14.19 -17.56
N CYS A 67 12.09 -14.26 -18.80
CA CYS A 67 12.64 -15.21 -19.77
C CYS A 67 14.08 -14.84 -20.12
N PRO A 68 15.06 -15.76 -19.97
CA PRO A 68 16.46 -15.46 -20.29
C PRO A 68 16.69 -15.17 -21.78
N GLU A 69 15.86 -15.73 -22.67
CA GLU A 69 15.99 -15.58 -24.12
C GLU A 69 15.44 -14.25 -24.66
N CYS A 70 14.30 -13.79 -24.15
CA CYS A 70 13.59 -12.63 -24.74
C CYS A 70 13.26 -11.52 -23.74
N GLY A 71 13.63 -11.67 -22.46
CA GLY A 71 13.37 -10.68 -21.42
C GLY A 71 11.88 -10.50 -21.08
N SER A 72 10.99 -11.31 -21.64
CA SER A 72 9.55 -11.19 -21.37
C SER A 72 9.16 -11.85 -20.04
N THR A 73 8.15 -11.29 -19.39
CA THR A 73 7.59 -11.82 -18.14
C THR A 73 6.33 -12.67 -18.36
N ASP A 74 5.96 -12.90 -19.62
CA ASP A 74 4.73 -13.59 -19.99
C ASP A 74 4.98 -15.09 -20.20
N PHE A 75 4.59 -15.88 -19.20
CA PHE A 75 4.69 -17.34 -19.21
C PHE A 75 3.31 -18.01 -19.28
N ARG A 76 3.25 -19.17 -19.93
CA ARG A 76 2.12 -20.11 -19.92
C ARG A 76 2.54 -21.33 -19.11
N THR A 77 1.78 -21.68 -18.09
CA THR A 77 2.06 -22.85 -17.27
C THR A 77 1.27 -24.03 -17.80
N GLU A 78 1.97 -25.12 -18.14
CA GLU A 78 1.35 -26.38 -18.57
C GLU A 78 1.84 -27.55 -17.70
N GLU A 79 0.97 -28.53 -17.49
CA GLU A 79 1.30 -29.70 -16.68
C GLU A 79 1.96 -30.78 -17.54
N ASP A 80 3.18 -31.14 -17.18
CA ASP A 80 3.91 -32.21 -17.84
C ASP A 80 3.52 -33.56 -17.25
N LYS A 81 2.65 -34.26 -17.97
CA LYS A 81 2.18 -35.60 -17.60
C LYS A 81 3.27 -36.68 -17.64
N SER A 82 4.44 -36.38 -18.22
CA SER A 82 5.57 -37.31 -18.25
C SER A 82 6.35 -37.33 -16.93
N GLN A 83 6.31 -36.25 -16.15
CA GLN A 83 7.08 -36.13 -14.91
C GLN A 83 6.14 -36.05 -13.70
N ILE A 84 6.10 -37.14 -12.92
CA ILE A 84 5.32 -37.21 -11.68
C ILE A 84 6.22 -36.78 -10.53
N LEU A 85 5.86 -35.68 -9.86
CA LEU A 85 6.57 -35.18 -8.68
C LEU A 85 6.25 -36.01 -7.43
N HIS A 86 4.98 -36.37 -7.29
CA HIS A 86 4.51 -37.08 -6.11
C HIS A 86 3.24 -37.88 -6.40
N GLN A 87 3.12 -39.04 -5.78
CA GLN A 87 1.95 -39.91 -5.89
C GLN A 87 1.53 -40.38 -4.51
N MET A 88 0.37 -39.94 -4.03
CA MET A 88 -0.23 -40.39 -2.77
C MET A 88 -1.70 -40.70 -2.99
N GLY A 89 -2.16 -41.85 -2.47
CA GLY A 89 -3.58 -42.22 -2.50
C GLY A 89 -4.21 -42.33 -3.90
N GLY A 90 -3.42 -42.67 -4.94
CA GLY A 90 -3.91 -42.78 -6.32
C GLY A 90 -3.96 -41.47 -7.11
N ILE A 91 -3.71 -40.31 -6.47
CA ILE A 91 -3.64 -39.02 -7.14
C ILE A 91 -2.17 -38.75 -7.53
N LYS A 92 -1.95 -38.45 -8.82
CA LYS A 92 -0.62 -38.11 -9.36
C LYS A 92 -0.50 -36.59 -9.46
N ILE A 93 0.53 -36.03 -8.85
CA ILE A 93 0.90 -34.62 -8.99
C ILE A 93 1.99 -34.54 -10.06
N TYR A 94 1.69 -33.82 -11.14
CA TYR A 94 2.60 -33.65 -12.28
C TYR A 94 3.45 -32.39 -12.14
N ALA A 95 4.63 -32.39 -12.76
CA ALA A 95 5.47 -31.21 -12.86
C ALA A 95 4.79 -30.13 -13.71
N LYS A 96 5.04 -28.87 -13.37
CA LYS A 96 4.55 -27.72 -14.13
C LYS A 96 5.70 -27.13 -14.93
N LYS A 97 5.55 -27.07 -16.25
CA LYS A 97 6.46 -26.38 -17.17
C LYS A 97 5.98 -24.97 -17.41
N ASN A 98 6.89 -24.01 -17.46
CA ASN A 98 6.56 -22.62 -17.76
C ASN A 98 7.14 -22.24 -19.12
N ILE A 99 6.27 -22.08 -20.11
CA ILE A 99 6.65 -21.80 -21.49
C ILE A 99 6.49 -20.30 -21.74
N CYS A 100 7.57 -19.62 -22.15
CA CYS A 100 7.51 -18.22 -22.52
C CYS A 100 6.61 -18.02 -23.74
N LYS A 101 5.62 -17.13 -23.66
CA LYS A 101 4.68 -16.90 -24.78
C LYS A 101 5.31 -16.22 -25.99
N LYS A 102 6.43 -15.50 -25.81
CA LYS A 102 7.07 -14.74 -26.89
C LYS A 102 8.09 -15.54 -27.70
N CYS A 103 8.87 -16.39 -27.04
CA CYS A 103 9.96 -17.14 -27.69
C CYS A 103 9.82 -18.66 -27.58
N GLY A 104 8.86 -19.17 -26.80
CA GLY A 104 8.66 -20.61 -26.60
C GLY A 104 9.65 -21.27 -25.63
N TYR A 105 10.54 -20.51 -24.99
CA TYR A 105 11.51 -21.05 -24.03
C TYR A 105 10.82 -21.72 -22.82
N GLU A 106 11.21 -22.94 -22.49
CA GLU A 106 10.66 -23.73 -21.39
C GLU A 106 11.55 -23.62 -20.14
N LEU A 107 10.94 -23.28 -19.00
CA LEU A 107 11.51 -23.29 -17.65
C LEU A 107 10.96 -24.44 -16.80
#